data_AF-A0A651GKL5-F1
#
_entry.id   AF-A0A651GKL5-F1
#
_cell.length_a   1.000
_cell.length_b   1.000
_cell.length_c   1.000
_cell.angle_alpha   90.00
_cell.angle_beta   90.00
_cell.angle_gamma   90.00
#
_symmetry.space_group_name_H-M   'P 1'
#
loop_
_entity.id
_entity.type
_entity.pdbx_description
1 polymer ?
#
loop_
_entity_poly.entity_id
_entity_poly.type
_entity_poly.pdbx_seq_one_letter_code
_entity_poly.pdbx_strand_id
1 'polypeptide(L)'
;MDPAQGTDPAQMMSGSAPTQGGHAMPAVSSNRRTMRRIAAGICVVVAAIYLAIAAELTSIGPSDEMDLVVFGVGAAAIFLVGAALLLTQDRRPLWAAGAALQLMIGAMYLAVSGDRVPAFEVWGLGLRVLQVPLLVLLVLLAMRPVEPVEDAAERGASTGPAVDPEAPSARTPTSGIT
;
A
#
# COMPACT_ATOMS: atom_id res chain seq x y z
N MET A 1 2.53 30.83 74.75
CA MET A 1 3.31 31.40 73.63
C MET A 1 3.57 30.26 72.66
N ASP A 2 2.83 30.22 71.55
CA ASP A 2 3.23 29.56 70.32
C ASP A 2 2.47 30.25 69.17
N PRO A 3 3.15 30.89 68.21
CA PRO A 3 2.50 31.74 67.22
C PRO A 3 1.94 30.94 66.05
N ALA A 4 0.79 31.43 65.57
CA ALA A 4 0.09 31.11 64.33
C ALA A 4 0.95 30.49 63.21
N GLN A 5 0.65 29.24 62.85
CA GLN A 5 1.03 28.67 61.57
C GLN A 5 0.11 29.23 60.48
N GLY A 6 0.65 30.20 59.73
CA GLY A 6 0.02 30.73 58.51
C GLY A 6 0.03 29.67 57.42
N THR A 7 -1.17 29.21 57.05
CA THR A 7 -1.41 28.45 55.83
C THR A 7 -1.16 29.35 54.63
N ASP A 8 -0.11 29.04 53.88
CA ASP A 8 0.30 29.74 52.67
C ASP A 8 -0.71 29.47 51.53
N PRO A 9 -1.42 30.50 51.01
CA PRO A 9 -2.40 30.34 49.94
C PRO A 9 -1.79 29.93 48.59
N ALA A 10 -0.47 29.95 48.44
CA ALA A 10 0.20 29.54 47.21
C ALA A 10 0.12 28.02 46.93
N GLN A 11 -0.12 27.17 47.94
CA GLN A 11 -0.19 25.71 47.72
C GLN A 11 -1.51 25.23 47.10
N MET A 12 -2.57 26.05 47.07
CA MET A 12 -3.85 25.62 46.49
C MET A 12 -3.96 25.76 44.96
N MET A 13 -2.93 26.32 44.30
CA MET A 13 -2.89 26.45 42.84
C MET A 13 -1.94 25.47 42.14
N SER A 14 -1.37 24.50 42.86
CA SER A 14 -0.74 23.33 42.24
C SER A 14 -1.81 22.31 41.84
N GLY A 15 -2.74 22.78 40.98
CA GLY A 15 -3.72 21.94 40.30
C GLY A 15 -2.96 20.96 39.42
N SER A 16 -2.97 19.71 39.84
CA SER A 16 -2.40 18.58 39.11
C SER A 16 -2.97 18.58 37.68
N ALA A 17 -2.12 18.92 36.72
CA ALA A 17 -2.47 18.81 35.32
C ALA A 17 -2.91 17.36 35.06
N PRO A 18 -4.14 17.13 34.55
CA PRO A 18 -4.57 15.79 34.24
C PRO A 18 -3.60 15.26 33.20
N THR A 19 -2.87 14.22 33.59
CA THR A 19 -2.02 13.44 32.72
C THR A 19 -2.95 12.88 31.67
N GLN A 20 -3.02 13.57 30.54
CA GLN A 20 -3.81 13.19 29.39
C GLN A 20 -3.13 11.92 28.88
N GLY A 21 -3.54 10.79 29.44
CA GLY A 21 -3.20 9.46 28.99
C GLY A 21 -3.72 9.35 27.58
N GLY A 22 -2.89 9.79 26.64
CA GLY A 22 -3.07 9.54 25.23
C GLY A 22 -3.17 8.04 25.08
N HIS A 23 -4.40 7.53 25.03
CA HIS A 23 -4.69 6.27 24.40
C HIS A 23 -4.24 6.43 22.96
N ALA A 24 -2.96 6.16 22.72
CA ALA A 24 -2.39 6.00 21.41
C ALA A 24 -3.26 4.96 20.72
N MET A 25 -4.17 5.42 19.87
CA MET A 25 -5.04 4.54 19.13
C MET A 25 -4.12 3.63 18.30
N PRO A 26 -4.20 2.31 18.49
CA PRO A 26 -3.29 1.38 17.83
C PRO A 26 -3.39 1.50 16.31
N ALA A 27 -2.35 2.08 15.72
CA ALA A 27 -1.79 1.84 14.40
C ALA A 27 -2.76 1.36 13.30
N VAL A 28 -3.46 2.30 12.68
CA VAL A 28 -4.23 2.08 11.43
C VAL A 28 -3.32 1.61 10.27
N SER A 29 -2.01 1.84 10.35
CA SER A 29 -1.00 1.46 9.35
C SER A 29 -0.79 -0.06 9.17
N SER A 30 -1.10 -0.87 10.18
CA SER A 30 -0.98 -2.34 10.12
C SER A 30 -1.92 -2.96 9.07
N ASN A 31 -3.13 -2.40 8.93
CA ASN A 31 -4.18 -2.97 8.09
C ASN A 31 -3.83 -2.91 6.58
N ARG A 32 -3.19 -1.83 6.10
CA ARG A 32 -2.89 -1.67 4.67
C ARG A 32 -1.83 -2.64 4.16
N ARG A 33 -0.79 -2.94 4.97
CA ARG A 33 0.22 -3.95 4.60
C ARG A 33 -0.38 -5.35 4.53
N THR A 34 -1.28 -5.67 5.46
CA THR A 34 -2.00 -6.94 5.46
C THR A 34 -2.89 -7.09 4.23
N MET A 35 -3.68 -6.07 3.88
CA MET A 35 -4.51 -6.08 2.66
C MET A 35 -3.66 -6.28 1.39
N ARG A 36 -2.50 -5.63 1.29
CA ARG A 36 -1.56 -5.80 0.17
C ARG A 36 -1.02 -7.22 0.09
N ARG A 37 -0.64 -7.81 1.22
CA ARG A 37 -0.16 -9.21 1.28
C ARG A 37 -1.25 -10.20 0.89
N ILE A 38 -2.48 -9.97 1.33
CA ILE A 38 -3.64 -10.80 0.94
C ILE A 38 -3.89 -10.69 -0.55
N ALA A 39 -3.95 -9.48 -1.11
CA ALA A 39 -4.13 -9.26 -2.55
C ALA A 39 -3.00 -9.91 -3.37
N ALA A 40 -1.74 -9.73 -2.95
CA ALA A 40 -0.60 -10.38 -3.60
C ALA A 40 -0.69 -11.91 -3.51
N GLY A 41 -1.09 -12.45 -2.36
CA GLY A 41 -1.32 -13.89 -2.17
C GLY A 41 -2.38 -14.44 -3.12
N ILE A 42 -3.52 -13.74 -3.27
CA ILE A 42 -4.57 -14.12 -4.23
C ILE A 42 -4.02 -14.08 -5.66
N CYS A 43 -3.24 -13.06 -6.05
CA CYS A 43 -2.61 -13.02 -7.36
C CYS A 43 -1.70 -14.22 -7.62
N VAL A 44 -0.88 -14.63 -6.64
CA VAL A 44 -0.01 -15.81 -6.77
C VAL A 44 -0.82 -17.09 -6.91
N VAL A 45 -1.89 -17.25 -6.12
CA VAL A 45 -2.79 -18.41 -6.23
C VAL A 45 -3.42 -18.47 -7.62
N VAL A 46 -3.93 -17.35 -8.14
CA VAL A 46 -4.52 -17.29 -9.48
C VAL A 46 -3.49 -17.57 -10.57
N ALA A 47 -2.27 -17.03 -10.45
CA ALA A 47 -1.17 -17.34 -11.37
C ALA A 47 -0.81 -18.83 -11.37
N ALA A 48 -0.77 -19.47 -10.19
CA ALA A 48 -0.52 -20.90 -10.07
C ALA A 48 -1.60 -21.74 -10.75
N ILE A 49 -2.87 -21.33 -10.64
CA ILE A 49 -3.97 -21.98 -11.37
C ILE A 49 -3.77 -21.83 -12.88
N TYR A 50 -3.44 -20.64 -13.38
CA TYR A 50 -3.17 -20.45 -14.82
C TYR A 50 -1.95 -21.23 -15.33
N LEU A 51 -0.91 -21.40 -14.52
CA LEU A 51 0.22 -22.27 -14.86
C LEU A 51 -0.18 -23.75 -14.88
N ALA A 52 -1.04 -24.19 -13.97
CA ALA A 52 -1.57 -25.56 -14.00
C ALA A 52 -2.40 -25.82 -15.26
N ILE A 53 -3.15 -24.82 -15.72
CA ILE A 53 -3.87 -24.86 -17.01
C ILE A 53 -2.89 -24.94 -18.17
N ALA A 54 -1.85 -24.10 -18.19
CA ALA A 54 -0.83 -24.11 -19.23
C ALA A 54 -0.06 -25.43 -19.30
N ALA A 55 0.12 -26.08 -18.16
CA ALA A 55 0.77 -27.39 -18.07
C ALA A 55 -0.18 -28.56 -18.39
N GLU A 56 -1.42 -28.27 -18.84
CA GLU A 56 -2.43 -29.27 -19.21
C GLU A 56 -2.79 -30.25 -18.08
N LEU A 57 -2.55 -29.87 -16.81
CA LEU A 57 -2.95 -30.70 -15.66
C LEU A 57 -4.49 -30.85 -15.56
N THR A 58 -5.21 -29.96 -16.23
CA THR A 58 -6.67 -29.95 -16.29
C THR A 58 -7.10 -30.06 -17.75
N SER A 59 -7.80 -31.13 -18.10
CA SER A 59 -8.41 -31.27 -19.44
C SER A 59 -9.61 -30.32 -19.53
N ILE A 60 -9.42 -29.19 -20.23
CA ILE A 60 -10.45 -28.18 -20.49
C ILE A 60 -10.95 -28.39 -21.93
N GLY A 61 -11.54 -29.55 -22.20
CA GLY A 61 -12.16 -29.87 -23.49
C GLY A 61 -11.23 -29.85 -24.73
N PRO A 62 -11.77 -30.16 -25.92
CA PRO A 62 -11.04 -30.04 -27.18
C PRO A 62 -10.92 -28.55 -27.55
N SER A 63 -9.70 -28.01 -27.50
CA SER A 63 -9.39 -26.62 -27.82
C SER A 63 -8.83 -26.51 -29.24
N ASP A 64 -9.66 -26.10 -30.21
CA ASP A 64 -9.24 -26.06 -31.63
C ASP A 64 -8.68 -24.70 -32.10
N GLU A 65 -8.68 -23.64 -31.30
CA GLU A 65 -8.34 -22.29 -31.86
C GLU A 65 -7.35 -21.44 -31.07
N MET A 66 -6.97 -21.81 -29.84
CA MET A 66 -5.99 -21.03 -29.09
C MET A 66 -5.10 -21.93 -28.24
N ASP A 67 -3.79 -21.77 -28.39
CA ASP A 67 -2.78 -22.52 -27.67
C ASP A 67 -2.94 -22.25 -26.16
N LEU A 68 -3.52 -23.22 -25.45
CA LEU A 68 -3.85 -23.13 -24.02
C LEU A 68 -2.60 -22.80 -23.18
N VAL A 69 -1.42 -23.22 -23.66
CA VAL A 69 -0.13 -22.91 -23.05
C VAL A 69 0.12 -21.40 -23.09
N VAL A 70 -0.01 -20.77 -24.26
CA VAL A 70 0.22 -19.33 -24.43
C VAL A 70 -0.77 -18.53 -23.58
N PHE A 71 -2.04 -18.94 -23.58
CA PHE A 71 -3.07 -18.32 -22.75
C PHE A 71 -2.73 -18.40 -21.26
N GLY A 72 -2.44 -19.61 -20.76
CA GLY A 72 -2.17 -19.83 -19.34
C GLY A 72 -0.86 -19.15 -18.88
N VAL A 73 0.21 -19.21 -19.67
CA VAL A 73 1.48 -18.53 -19.37
C VAL A 73 1.29 -17.01 -19.37
N GLY A 74 0.60 -16.46 -20.37
CA GLY A 74 0.33 -15.03 -20.47
C GLY A 74 -0.47 -14.51 -19.28
N ALA A 75 -1.55 -15.22 -18.92
CA ALA A 75 -2.35 -14.88 -17.75
C ALA A 75 -1.55 -14.98 -16.44
N ALA A 76 -0.79 -16.06 -16.25
CA ALA A 76 0.07 -16.21 -15.07
C ALA A 76 1.10 -15.08 -14.95
N ALA A 77 1.74 -14.68 -16.05
CA ALA A 77 2.70 -13.59 -16.07
C ALA A 77 2.06 -12.27 -15.62
N ILE A 78 0.87 -11.94 -16.12
CA ILE A 78 0.12 -10.73 -15.71
C ILE A 78 -0.15 -10.73 -14.20
N PHE A 79 -0.60 -11.85 -13.64
CA PHE A 79 -0.89 -11.95 -12.20
C PHE A 79 0.39 -11.92 -11.33
N LEU A 80 1.49 -12.54 -11.77
CA LEU A 80 2.78 -12.49 -11.07
C LEU A 80 3.36 -11.07 -11.09
N VAL A 81 3.31 -10.38 -12.24
CA VAL A 81 3.70 -8.97 -12.33
C VAL A 81 2.82 -8.12 -11.42
N GLY A 82 1.50 -8.35 -11.43
CA GLY A 82 0.57 -7.69 -10.52
C GLY A 82 0.91 -7.91 -9.04
N ALA A 83 1.28 -9.14 -8.66
CA ALA A 83 1.71 -9.46 -7.30
C ALA A 83 3.03 -8.76 -6.92
N ALA A 84 4.02 -8.78 -7.80
CA ALA A 84 5.31 -8.11 -7.58
C ALA A 84 5.12 -6.60 -7.43
N LEU A 85 4.29 -6.00 -8.27
CA LEU A 85 3.92 -4.60 -8.18
C LEU A 85 3.15 -4.27 -6.89
N LEU A 86 2.22 -5.15 -6.47
CA LEU A 86 1.52 -5.04 -5.18
C LEU A 86 2.46 -5.00 -3.98
N LEU A 87 3.58 -5.71 -4.06
CA LEU A 87 4.57 -5.80 -2.98
C LEU A 87 5.60 -4.66 -3.04
N THR A 88 5.94 -4.16 -4.22
CA THR A 88 7.03 -3.19 -4.42
C THR A 88 6.57 -1.74 -4.47
N GLN A 89 5.39 -1.46 -5.02
CA GLN A 89 4.91 -0.10 -5.26
C GLN A 89 3.66 0.21 -4.46
N ASP A 90 3.53 1.46 -4.01
CA ASP A 90 2.36 1.92 -3.25
C ASP A 90 1.65 3.08 -3.94
N ARG A 91 1.44 2.92 -5.25
CA ARG A 91 0.87 3.97 -6.10
C ARG A 91 -0.62 3.71 -6.35
N ARG A 92 -1.46 4.67 -5.97
CA ARG A 92 -2.90 4.72 -6.31
C ARG A 92 -3.24 4.38 -7.77
N PRO A 93 -2.55 4.95 -8.79
CA PRO A 93 -2.88 4.61 -10.18
C PRO A 93 -2.64 3.14 -10.51
N LEU A 94 -1.71 2.46 -9.82
CA LEU A 94 -1.48 1.04 -10.01
C LEU A 94 -2.66 0.19 -9.52
N TRP A 95 -3.24 0.57 -8.39
CA TRP A 95 -4.43 -0.12 -7.85
C TRP A 95 -5.64 0.07 -8.74
N ALA A 96 -5.85 1.30 -9.24
CA ALA A 96 -6.90 1.60 -10.20
C ALA A 96 -6.71 0.84 -11.52
N ALA A 97 -5.48 0.79 -12.04
CA ALA A 97 -5.15 0.03 -13.25
C ALA A 97 -5.38 -1.47 -13.06
N GLY A 98 -4.97 -2.03 -11.91
CA GLY A 98 -5.23 -3.43 -11.56
C GLY A 98 -6.73 -3.74 -11.49
N ALA A 99 -7.52 -2.87 -10.84
CA ALA A 99 -8.97 -3.01 -10.78
C ALA A 99 -9.63 -2.92 -12.17
N ALA A 100 -9.19 -1.97 -13.00
CA ALA A 100 -9.67 -1.82 -14.38
C ALA A 100 -9.37 -3.07 -15.22
N LEU A 101 -8.15 -3.62 -15.09
CA LEU A 101 -7.76 -4.85 -15.76
C LEU A 101 -8.64 -6.04 -15.33
N GLN A 102 -8.93 -6.18 -14.03
CA GLN A 102 -9.83 -7.21 -13.52
C GLN A 102 -11.25 -7.07 -14.09
N LEU A 103 -11.79 -5.85 -14.16
CA LEU A 103 -13.09 -5.57 -14.76
C LEU A 103 -13.10 -5.93 -16.25
N MET A 104 -12.05 -5.59 -16.99
CA MET A 104 -11.91 -5.91 -18.40
C MET A 104 -11.87 -7.43 -18.63
N ILE A 105 -11.12 -8.19 -17.83
CA ILE A 105 -11.09 -9.66 -17.89
C ILE A 105 -12.48 -10.24 -17.59
N GLY A 106 -13.17 -9.71 -16.57
CA GLY A 106 -14.53 -10.10 -16.22
C GLY A 106 -15.53 -9.84 -17.36
N ALA A 107 -15.43 -8.67 -18.01
CA ALA A 107 -16.27 -8.30 -19.15
C ALA A 107 -15.99 -9.19 -20.38
N MET A 108 -14.71 -9.44 -20.69
CA MET A 108 -14.30 -10.32 -21.79
C MET A 108 -14.82 -11.74 -21.58
N TYR A 109 -14.77 -12.27 -20.36
CA TYR A 109 -15.38 -13.57 -20.07
C TYR A 109 -16.89 -13.56 -20.31
N LEU A 110 -17.61 -12.52 -19.87
CA LEU A 110 -19.07 -12.45 -20.10
C LEU A 110 -19.38 -12.43 -21.60
N ALA A 111 -18.59 -11.68 -22.37
CA ALA A 111 -18.75 -11.59 -23.82
C ALA A 111 -18.57 -12.95 -24.51
N VAL A 112 -17.57 -13.74 -24.10
CA VAL A 112 -17.25 -15.04 -24.71
C VAL A 112 -18.10 -16.19 -24.13
N SER A 113 -18.65 -16.04 -22.92
CA SER A 113 -19.37 -17.12 -22.23
C SER A 113 -20.64 -17.58 -22.95
N GLY A 114 -21.31 -16.68 -23.67
CA GLY A 114 -22.53 -17.02 -24.42
C GLY A 114 -22.28 -17.96 -25.61
N ASP A 115 -21.06 -17.98 -26.14
CA ASP A 115 -20.69 -18.76 -27.33
C ASP A 115 -20.20 -20.18 -26.98
N ARG A 116 -20.07 -20.50 -25.68
CA ARG A 116 -19.60 -21.82 -25.22
C ARG A 116 -20.76 -22.71 -24.81
N VAL A 117 -20.60 -24.02 -24.98
CA VAL A 117 -21.55 -25.04 -24.49
C VAL A 117 -20.81 -25.99 -23.54
N PRO A 118 -21.12 -25.99 -22.24
CA PRO A 118 -22.10 -25.15 -21.55
C PRO A 118 -21.65 -23.69 -21.40
N ALA A 119 -22.59 -22.74 -21.43
CA ALA A 119 -22.30 -21.30 -21.35
C ALA A 119 -21.52 -20.89 -20.08
N PHE A 120 -21.65 -21.69 -19.01
CA PHE A 120 -20.90 -21.50 -17.78
C PHE A 120 -20.10 -22.77 -17.48
N GLU A 121 -18.82 -22.73 -17.82
CA GLU A 121 -17.87 -23.73 -17.35
C GLU A 121 -17.61 -23.52 -15.85
N VAL A 122 -17.68 -24.61 -15.08
CA VAL A 122 -17.42 -24.60 -13.62
C VAL A 122 -16.04 -24.02 -13.31
N TRP A 123 -15.07 -24.22 -14.20
CA TRP A 123 -13.72 -23.64 -14.12
C TRP A 123 -13.71 -22.11 -14.19
N GLY A 124 -14.44 -21.54 -15.15
CA GLY A 124 -14.59 -20.09 -15.29
C GLY A 124 -15.25 -19.45 -14.08
N LEU A 125 -16.25 -20.13 -13.50
CA LEU A 125 -16.89 -19.69 -12.27
C LEU A 125 -15.93 -19.77 -11.07
N GLY A 126 -15.13 -20.83 -10.96
CA GLY A 126 -14.13 -20.99 -9.90
C GLY A 126 -13.10 -19.86 -9.89
N LEU A 127 -12.61 -19.46 -11.06
CA LEU A 127 -11.70 -18.31 -11.18
C LEU A 127 -12.36 -16.99 -10.75
N ARG A 128 -13.65 -16.80 -11.03
CA ARG A 128 -14.37 -15.59 -10.61
C ARG A 128 -14.53 -15.47 -9.10
N VAL A 129 -14.73 -16.59 -8.41
CA VAL A 129 -14.79 -16.61 -6.95
C VAL A 129 -13.50 -16.06 -6.32
N LEU A 130 -12.35 -16.27 -6.97
CA LEU A 130 -11.06 -15.69 -6.56
C LEU A 130 -10.87 -14.24 -7.03
N GLN A 131 -11.34 -13.89 -8.23
CA GLN A 131 -11.18 -12.55 -8.79
C GLN A 131 -12.04 -11.48 -8.07
N VAL A 132 -13.24 -11.82 -7.61
CA VAL A 132 -14.14 -10.85 -6.95
C VAL A 132 -13.52 -10.29 -5.65
N PRO A 133 -13.02 -11.10 -4.70
CA PRO A 133 -12.30 -10.60 -3.53
C PRO A 133 -11.07 -9.76 -3.87
N LEU A 134 -10.32 -10.15 -4.91
CA LEU A 134 -9.16 -9.38 -5.38
C LEU A 134 -9.57 -8.01 -5.90
N LEU A 135 -10.63 -7.93 -6.71
CA LEU A 135 -11.18 -6.68 -7.22
C LEU A 135 -11.63 -5.78 -6.06
N VAL A 136 -12.36 -6.34 -5.09
CA VAL A 136 -12.79 -5.59 -3.89
C VAL A 136 -11.59 -5.03 -3.13
N LEU A 137 -10.54 -5.84 -2.90
CA LEU A 137 -9.32 -5.38 -2.25
C LEU A 137 -8.63 -4.25 -3.02
N LEU A 138 -8.53 -4.36 -4.35
CA LEU A 138 -7.94 -3.33 -5.20
C LEU A 138 -8.73 -2.02 -5.17
N VAL A 139 -10.07 -2.09 -5.21
CA VAL A 139 -10.94 -0.92 -5.09
C VAL A 139 -10.77 -0.26 -3.71
N LEU A 140 -10.78 -1.05 -2.63
CA LEU A 140 -10.57 -0.52 -1.28
C LEU A 140 -9.17 0.13 -1.13
N LEU A 141 -8.14 -0.48 -1.72
CA LEU A 141 -6.78 0.09 -1.76
C LEU A 141 -6.71 1.37 -2.59
N ALA A 142 -7.45 1.47 -3.70
CA ALA A 142 -7.51 2.65 -4.54
C ALA A 142 -8.23 3.82 -3.87
N MET A 143 -9.33 3.54 -3.15
CA MET A 143 -10.14 4.56 -2.47
C MET A 143 -9.48 5.13 -1.22
N ARG A 144 -8.62 4.36 -0.52
CA ARG A 144 -7.97 4.86 0.71
C ARG A 144 -7.03 6.04 0.42
N PRO A 145 -7.11 7.14 1.20
CA PRO A 145 -6.13 8.24 1.17
C PRO A 145 -4.72 7.69 1.38
N VAL A 146 -3.78 8.09 0.50
CA VAL A 146 -2.36 7.93 0.82
C VAL A 146 -2.08 9.02 1.83
N GLU A 147 -1.83 8.66 3.09
CA GLU A 147 -1.37 9.60 4.11
C GLU A 147 -0.15 10.33 3.54
N PRO A 148 -0.25 11.65 3.30
CA PRO A 148 0.90 12.45 2.90
C PRO A 148 1.92 12.35 4.02
N VAL A 149 3.16 12.03 3.65
CA VAL A 149 4.29 11.93 4.57
C VAL A 149 4.47 13.28 5.27
N GLU A 150 3.87 13.46 6.45
CA GLU A 150 4.05 14.63 7.33
C GLU A 150 5.53 14.84 7.70
N ASP A 151 6.39 13.83 7.50
CA ASP A 151 7.84 13.94 7.70
C ASP A 151 8.55 14.89 6.72
N ALA A 152 7.93 15.27 5.59
CA ALA A 152 8.50 16.31 4.72
C ALA A 152 8.34 17.71 5.33
N ALA A 153 7.30 17.92 6.15
CA ALA A 153 7.08 19.17 6.87
C ALA A 153 8.01 19.29 8.09
N GLU A 154 8.26 18.19 8.81
CA GLU A 154 9.21 18.21 9.95
C GLU A 154 10.69 18.30 9.51
N ARG A 155 11.07 17.68 8.39
CA ARG A 155 12.44 17.82 7.83
C ARG A 155 12.70 19.21 7.21
N GLY A 156 11.66 19.86 6.69
CA GLY A 156 11.73 21.27 6.27
C GLY A 156 11.83 22.23 7.45
N ALA A 157 11.16 21.94 8.56
CA ALA A 157 11.14 22.80 9.75
C ALA A 157 12.44 22.73 10.59
N SER A 158 13.18 21.63 10.53
CA SER A 158 14.45 21.46 11.27
C SER A 158 15.71 21.90 10.52
N THR A 159 15.61 22.28 9.23
CA THR A 159 16.77 22.79 8.47
C THR A 159 16.92 24.29 8.67
N GLY A 160 17.14 24.67 9.92
CA GLY A 160 17.61 25.99 10.29
C GLY A 160 18.43 25.93 11.58
N PRO A 161 19.76 25.82 11.49
CA PRO A 161 20.61 26.74 12.21
C PRO A 161 20.70 28.01 11.36
N ALA A 162 20.25 29.12 11.93
CA ALA A 162 20.67 30.43 11.51
C ALA A 162 22.20 30.41 11.40
N VAL A 163 22.70 30.37 10.16
CA VAL A 163 24.06 30.78 9.88
C VAL A 163 24.04 32.29 10.08
N ASP A 164 24.43 32.72 11.28
CA ASP A 164 24.86 34.09 11.48
C ASP A 164 25.94 34.34 10.43
N PRO A 165 25.81 35.39 9.58
CA PRO A 165 26.89 35.82 8.73
C PRO A 165 27.98 36.40 9.64
N GLU A 166 28.83 35.53 10.19
CA GLU A 166 30.05 35.91 10.87
C GLU A 166 30.85 36.74 9.84
N ALA A 167 30.92 38.03 10.14
CA ALA A 167 31.54 39.02 9.29
C ALA A 167 32.97 38.57 8.95
N PRO A 168 33.45 38.80 7.72
CA PRO A 168 34.82 38.48 7.34
C PRO A 168 35.78 39.33 8.18
N SER A 169 36.27 38.77 9.29
CA SER A 169 37.37 39.33 10.05
C SER A 169 38.57 39.42 9.13
N ALA A 170 38.89 40.66 8.78
CA ALA A 170 40.04 41.08 8.02
C ALA A 170 41.31 40.39 8.54
N ARG A 171 41.91 39.53 7.71
CA ARG A 171 43.29 39.13 7.93
C ARG A 171 44.17 40.32 7.63
N THR A 172 44.78 40.86 8.67
CA THR A 172 45.86 41.85 8.61
C THR A 172 47.01 41.36 7.73
N PRO A 173 47.65 42.26 6.96
CA PRO A 173 48.81 41.94 6.17
C PRO A 173 50.03 41.83 7.07
N THR A 174 50.60 40.64 7.20
CA THR A 174 51.95 40.50 7.78
C THR A 174 52.96 40.78 6.67
N SER A 175 53.33 42.05 6.58
CA SER A 175 54.59 42.48 6.01
C SER A 175 55.74 41.80 6.74
N GLY A 176 56.69 41.25 5.99
CA GLY A 176 58.09 41.47 6.31
C GLY A 176 59.04 40.29 6.17
N ILE A 177 60.16 40.61 5.50
CA ILE A 177 61.55 40.27 5.90
C ILE A 177 61.94 38.83 5.50
N THR A 178 62.93 38.53 4.65
CA THR A 178 64.11 39.24 4.09
C THR A 178 64.52 38.54 2.80
#